data_AF-A0A7X3PUU3-F1
#
_entry.id   AF-A0A7X3PUU3-F1
#
_cell.length_a   1.000
_cell.length_b   1.000
_cell.length_c   1.000
_cell.angle_alpha   90.00
_cell.angle_beta   90.00
_cell.angle_gamma   90.00
#
_symmetry.space_group_name_H-M   'P 1'
#
loop_
_entity.id
_entity.type
_entity.pdbx_description
1 polymer ?
#
loop_
_entity_poly.entity_id
_entity_poly.type
_entity_poly.pdbx_seq_one_letter_code
_entity_poly.pdbx_strand_id
1 'polypeptide(L)'
;GMHKIHHPSCFIPEFLARVRDPRLTDPLVDILGPDLLGINNLFIWKAPEIGLGFPWHQDKFYFGKRFKTATTVGTWTAIDPADRENGCLYVIPGSHKQAIAEHDDIEGSQQTEYKQARNARDEDGIAVEVPPGAVIWFHSHLLHKSTNNHSQRFRRSYVSHYLSAQAEWYNPEKAGKGQPIMWVRGRTFPGKVREVTRDVLPVPD
;
A
#
# COMPACT_ATOMS: atom_id res chain seq x y z
N GLY A 1 -11.84 1.71 -14.46
CA GLY A 1 -11.57 1.54 -13.02
C GLY A 1 -10.11 1.83 -12.74
N MET A 2 -9.69 2.03 -11.50
CA MET A 2 -8.25 1.95 -11.20
C MET A 2 -7.79 0.50 -11.43
N HIS A 3 -6.83 0.31 -12.32
CA HIS A 3 -6.37 -1.02 -12.69
C HIS A 3 -5.16 -1.41 -11.84
N LYS A 4 -5.18 -2.64 -11.31
CA LYS A 4 -4.15 -3.14 -10.42
C LYS A 4 -4.00 -4.65 -10.53
N ILE A 5 -2.77 -5.12 -10.36
CA ILE A 5 -2.46 -6.53 -10.09
C ILE A 5 -2.13 -6.64 -8.61
N HIS A 6 -2.82 -7.55 -7.92
CA HIS A 6 -2.58 -7.86 -6.52
C HIS A 6 -1.47 -8.89 -6.37
N HIS A 7 -0.58 -8.66 -5.40
CA HIS A 7 0.48 -9.59 -5.02
C HIS A 7 1.40 -10.09 -6.15
N PRO A 8 1.85 -9.26 -7.11
CA PRO A 8 2.77 -9.71 -8.15
C PRO A 8 4.09 -10.27 -7.57
N SER A 9 4.52 -9.84 -6.38
CA SER A 9 5.70 -10.40 -5.71
C SER A 9 5.57 -11.88 -5.35
N CYS A 10 4.34 -12.40 -5.31
CA CYS A 10 4.11 -13.81 -5.03
C CYS A 10 4.36 -14.68 -6.25
N PHE A 11 4.48 -14.14 -7.45
CA PHE A 11 4.58 -14.94 -8.67
C PHE A 11 5.78 -14.55 -9.54
N ILE A 12 6.30 -13.33 -9.38
CA ILE A 12 7.33 -12.76 -10.25
C ILE A 12 8.56 -12.38 -9.41
N PRO A 13 9.74 -12.99 -9.67
CA PRO A 13 10.94 -12.78 -8.87
C PRO A 13 11.41 -11.32 -8.80
N GLU A 14 11.24 -10.53 -9.85
CA GLU A 14 11.64 -9.13 -9.91
C GLU A 14 10.82 -8.27 -8.94
N PHE A 15 9.51 -8.54 -8.84
CA PHE A 15 8.66 -7.88 -7.85
C PHE A 15 9.02 -8.33 -6.44
N LEU A 16 9.34 -9.62 -6.22
CA LEU A 16 9.82 -10.10 -4.92
C LEU A 16 11.13 -9.44 -4.51
N ALA A 17 12.11 -9.38 -5.42
CA ALA A 17 13.37 -8.70 -5.20
C ALA A 17 13.14 -7.21 -4.87
N ARG A 18 12.19 -6.56 -5.55
CA ARG A 18 11.84 -5.17 -5.28
C ARG A 18 11.26 -4.97 -3.88
N VAL A 19 10.34 -5.82 -3.41
CA VAL A 19 9.79 -5.73 -2.04
C VAL A 19 10.90 -5.86 -0.99
N ARG A 20 11.95 -6.63 -1.28
CA ARG A 20 13.08 -6.89 -0.38
C ARG A 20 14.26 -5.94 -0.52
N ASP A 21 14.17 -4.96 -1.41
CA ASP A 21 15.26 -4.05 -1.71
C ASP A 21 15.70 -3.30 -0.43
N PRO A 22 16.99 -3.35 -0.03
CA PRO A 22 17.48 -2.62 1.13
C PRO A 22 17.20 -1.12 1.05
N ARG A 23 17.22 -0.53 -0.15
CA ARG A 23 16.88 0.89 -0.34
C ARG A 23 15.44 1.21 0.07
N LEU A 24 14.53 0.23 0.02
CA LEU A 24 13.17 0.37 0.55
C LEU A 24 13.07 0.04 2.02
N THR A 25 13.80 -0.99 2.47
CA THR A 25 13.56 -1.63 3.77
C THR A 25 14.46 -1.13 4.89
N ASP A 26 15.67 -0.64 4.59
CA ASP A 26 16.58 -0.06 5.59
C ASP A 26 15.93 1.14 6.31
N PRO A 27 15.29 2.10 5.61
CA PRO A 27 14.61 3.22 6.30
C PRO A 27 13.44 2.78 7.19
N LEU A 28 12.89 1.58 6.96
CA LEU A 28 11.76 1.07 7.75
C LEU A 28 12.20 0.51 9.10
N VAL A 29 13.49 0.20 9.26
CA VAL A 29 14.02 -0.42 10.50
C VAL A 29 13.79 0.49 11.70
N ASP A 30 13.94 1.81 11.52
CA ASP A 30 13.73 2.79 12.58
C ASP A 30 12.26 2.90 13.03
N ILE A 31 11.32 2.45 12.18
CA ILE A 31 9.87 2.57 12.43
C ILE A 31 9.26 1.24 12.86
N LEU A 32 9.64 0.14 12.20
CA LEU A 32 9.02 -1.18 12.34
C LEU A 32 9.94 -2.22 13.02
N GLY A 33 11.20 -1.87 13.25
CA GLY A 33 12.25 -2.80 13.69
C GLY A 33 12.90 -3.57 12.53
N PRO A 34 13.93 -4.38 12.81
CA PRO A 34 14.77 -5.02 11.79
C PRO A 34 14.12 -6.22 11.09
N ASP A 35 13.04 -6.75 11.67
CA ASP A 35 12.37 -7.97 11.24
C ASP A 35 11.06 -7.60 10.52
N LEU A 36 11.03 -7.71 9.20
CA LEU A 36 9.94 -7.18 8.36
C LEU A 36 9.22 -8.26 7.57
N LEU A 37 7.91 -8.07 7.45
CA LEU A 37 7.00 -8.83 6.60
C LEU A 37 6.35 -7.89 5.58
N GLY A 38 6.10 -8.39 4.37
CA GLY A 38 5.34 -7.75 3.32
C GLY A 38 3.91 -8.26 3.34
N ILE A 39 2.94 -7.39 3.63
CA ILE A 39 1.55 -7.79 3.88
C ILE A 39 0.61 -7.54 2.70
N ASN A 40 1.05 -6.69 1.77
CA ASN A 40 0.36 -6.38 0.54
C ASN A 40 1.36 -5.78 -0.46
N ASN A 41 1.14 -6.00 -1.75
CA ASN A 41 1.82 -5.26 -2.80
C ASN A 41 0.96 -5.21 -4.06
N LEU A 42 1.05 -4.10 -4.77
CA LEU A 42 0.18 -3.77 -5.89
C LEU A 42 1.02 -3.18 -7.02
N PHE A 43 0.86 -3.72 -8.22
CA PHE A 43 1.23 -2.99 -9.42
C PHE A 43 -0.02 -2.23 -9.89
N ILE A 44 0.01 -0.90 -9.84
CA ILE A 44 -1.14 -0.03 -10.13
C ILE A 44 -0.82 0.77 -11.38
N TRP A 45 -1.78 0.86 -12.30
CA TRP A 45 -1.68 1.76 -13.45
C TRP A 45 -2.95 2.57 -13.66
N LYS A 46 -2.75 3.79 -14.13
CA LYS A 46 -3.80 4.66 -14.66
C LYS A 46 -3.54 4.85 -16.15
N ALA A 47 -4.49 4.36 -16.96
CA ALA A 47 -4.47 4.58 -18.40
C ALA A 47 -4.67 6.07 -18.72
N PRO A 48 -4.15 6.55 -19.86
CA PRO A 48 -4.42 7.90 -20.36
C PRO A 48 -5.91 8.23 -20.33
N GLU A 49 -6.25 9.44 -19.89
CA GLU A 49 -7.59 10.07 -19.87
C GLU A 49 -8.70 9.40 -19.04
N ILE A 50 -8.63 8.08 -18.84
CA ILE A 50 -9.70 7.27 -18.24
C ILE A 50 -9.30 6.65 -16.89
N GLY A 51 -8.03 6.77 -16.51
CA GLY A 51 -7.51 6.17 -15.29
C GLY A 51 -8.11 6.81 -14.04
N LEU A 52 -8.87 6.05 -13.26
CA LEU A 52 -9.53 6.57 -12.06
C LEU A 52 -8.59 6.66 -10.86
N GLY A 53 -8.82 7.68 -10.04
CA GLY A 53 -8.20 7.90 -8.75
C GLY A 53 -8.63 6.91 -7.67
N PHE A 54 -8.07 7.11 -6.48
CA PHE A 54 -8.48 6.42 -5.27
C PHE A 54 -8.82 7.49 -4.23
N PRO A 55 -9.95 7.38 -3.51
CA PRO A 55 -10.42 8.38 -2.54
C PRO A 55 -9.43 8.66 -1.41
N TRP A 56 -9.70 9.69 -0.61
CA TRP A 56 -8.97 9.85 0.65
C TRP A 56 -9.20 8.65 1.55
N HIS A 57 -8.13 8.07 2.05
CA HIS A 57 -8.19 6.91 2.93
C HIS A 57 -6.95 6.81 3.81
N GLN A 58 -7.02 5.91 4.78
CA GLN A 58 -5.90 5.48 5.62
C GLN A 58 -5.77 3.98 5.44
N ASP A 59 -4.59 3.49 5.07
CA ASP A 59 -4.33 2.05 4.91
C ASP A 59 -4.65 1.25 6.17
N LYS A 60 -4.49 1.88 7.34
CA LYS A 60 -4.80 1.27 8.63
C LYS A 60 -6.28 0.87 8.73
N PHE A 61 -7.20 1.56 8.06
CA PHE A 61 -8.60 1.15 8.01
C PHE A 61 -8.75 -0.26 7.43
N TYR A 62 -8.03 -0.55 6.35
CA TYR A 62 -8.05 -1.84 5.66
C TYR A 62 -7.28 -2.92 6.43
N PHE A 63 -6.10 -2.59 6.95
CA PHE A 63 -5.24 -3.57 7.63
C PHE A 63 -5.56 -3.76 9.12
N GLY A 64 -6.27 -2.82 9.74
CA GLY A 64 -6.52 -2.80 11.19
C GLY A 64 -7.36 -3.97 11.69
N LYS A 65 -8.19 -4.57 10.82
CA LYS A 65 -8.96 -5.79 11.11
C LYS A 65 -8.19 -7.07 10.82
N ARG A 66 -7.01 -7.00 10.19
CA ARG A 66 -6.16 -8.15 9.85
C ARG A 66 -5.04 -8.33 10.87
N PHE A 67 -4.41 -7.25 11.33
CA PHE A 67 -3.24 -7.31 12.21
C PHE A 67 -3.41 -6.45 13.47
N LYS A 68 -3.07 -7.00 14.63
CA LYS A 68 -2.82 -6.26 15.88
C LYS A 68 -1.43 -5.66 15.81
N THR A 69 -1.38 -4.43 15.35
CA THR A 69 -0.17 -3.61 15.27
C THR A 69 -0.55 -2.16 15.51
N ALA A 70 0.37 -1.34 16.00
CA ALA A 70 0.17 0.11 16.00
C ALA A 70 0.14 0.65 14.57
N THR A 71 1.08 0.21 13.72
CA THR A 71 1.25 0.77 12.38
C THR A 71 1.78 -0.24 11.35
N THR A 72 1.70 0.17 10.10
CA THR A 72 2.32 -0.42 8.91
C THR A 72 2.88 0.74 8.08
N VAL A 73 3.88 0.48 7.24
CA VAL A 73 4.44 1.50 6.34
C VAL A 73 4.22 1.08 4.90
N GLY A 74 3.67 2.00 4.10
CA GLY A 74 3.57 1.86 2.66
C GLY A 74 4.79 2.48 1.96
N THR A 75 5.24 1.85 0.89
CA THR A 75 6.15 2.45 -0.09
C THR A 75 5.42 2.52 -1.42
N TRP A 76 5.45 3.68 -2.07
CA TRP A 76 4.94 3.89 -3.41
C TRP A 76 6.10 4.28 -4.32
N THR A 77 6.47 3.39 -5.24
CA THR A 77 7.53 3.62 -6.23
C THR A 77 6.91 4.10 -7.54
N ALA A 78 7.35 5.27 -8.01
CA ALA A 78 7.00 5.80 -9.32
C ALA A 78 7.70 4.96 -10.41
N ILE A 79 6.94 4.37 -11.33
CA ILE A 79 7.51 3.70 -12.51
C ILE A 79 7.54 4.68 -13.68
N ASP A 80 6.44 5.42 -13.85
CA ASP A 80 6.35 6.57 -14.77
C ASP A 80 6.48 7.88 -13.97
N PRO A 81 6.68 9.04 -14.63
CA PRO A 81 6.53 10.33 -13.97
C PRO A 81 5.15 10.41 -13.32
N ALA A 82 5.04 11.01 -12.15
CA ALA A 82 3.77 11.19 -11.47
C ALA A 82 3.58 12.67 -11.13
N ASP A 83 2.60 13.28 -11.76
CA ASP A 83 2.26 14.70 -11.59
C ASP A 83 0.75 14.88 -11.44
N ARG A 84 0.32 16.14 -11.31
CA ARG A 84 -1.11 16.45 -11.12
C ARG A 84 -1.96 16.05 -12.32
N GLU A 85 -1.42 16.08 -13.53
CA GLU A 85 -2.18 15.75 -14.74
C GLU A 85 -2.43 14.25 -14.86
N ASN A 86 -1.45 13.41 -14.49
CA ASN A 86 -1.55 11.95 -14.66
C ASN A 86 -1.93 11.17 -13.40
N GLY A 87 -2.28 11.87 -12.33
CA GLY A 87 -2.89 11.25 -11.14
C GLY A 87 -1.87 10.78 -10.10
N CYS A 88 -0.93 11.64 -9.74
CA CYS A 88 -0.02 11.51 -8.59
C CYS A 88 -0.77 11.30 -7.26
N LEU A 89 0.00 11.05 -6.20
CA LEU A 89 -0.54 10.99 -4.85
C LEU A 89 -0.82 12.40 -4.32
N TYR A 90 -1.82 12.49 -3.45
CA TYR A 90 -2.03 13.62 -2.56
C TYR A 90 -1.99 13.11 -1.12
N VAL A 91 -1.49 13.94 -0.21
CA VAL A 91 -1.41 13.63 1.23
C VAL A 91 -1.92 14.82 2.03
N ILE A 92 -2.51 14.56 3.21
CA ILE A 92 -2.79 15.61 4.20
C ILE A 92 -1.64 15.60 5.22
N PRO A 93 -0.73 16.60 5.21
CA PRO A 93 0.42 16.61 6.11
C PRO A 93 0.00 16.53 7.58
N GLY A 94 0.76 15.77 8.38
CA GLY A 94 0.49 15.62 9.82
C GLY A 94 -0.70 14.71 10.18
N SER A 95 -1.56 14.33 9.23
CA SER A 95 -2.76 13.53 9.54
C SER A 95 -2.45 12.12 10.06
N HIS A 96 -1.23 11.61 9.85
CA HIS A 96 -0.79 10.34 10.42
C HIS A 96 -0.82 10.30 11.96
N LYS A 97 -0.91 11.46 12.63
CA LYS A 97 -1.06 11.59 14.08
C LYS A 97 -2.51 11.52 14.55
N GLN A 98 -3.47 11.54 13.63
CA GLN A 98 -4.89 11.49 13.92
C GLN A 98 -5.35 10.04 14.10
N ALA A 99 -6.54 9.87 14.68
CA ALA A 99 -7.22 8.59 14.72
C ALA A 99 -7.57 8.11 13.29
N ILE A 100 -7.94 6.84 13.19
CA ILE A 100 -8.48 6.32 11.94
C ILE A 100 -9.89 6.87 11.78
N ALA A 101 -10.10 7.63 10.71
CA ALA A 101 -11.41 8.16 10.35
C ALA A 101 -12.39 6.99 10.12
N GLU A 102 -13.68 7.28 10.28
CA GLU A 102 -14.70 6.43 9.69
C GLU A 102 -14.65 6.56 8.17
N HIS A 103 -15.01 5.49 7.46
CA HIS A 103 -15.03 5.48 6.00
C HIS A 103 -16.39 5.09 5.47
N ASP A 104 -16.86 5.84 4.49
CA ASP A 104 -18.14 5.65 3.83
C ASP A 104 -18.01 4.95 2.48
N ASP A 105 -19.08 4.28 2.09
CA ASP A 105 -19.30 3.88 0.70
C ASP A 105 -19.31 5.10 -0.22
N ILE A 106 -18.75 4.92 -1.42
CA ILE A 106 -18.78 5.94 -2.45
C ILE A 106 -20.01 5.69 -3.31
N GLU A 107 -20.98 6.60 -3.23
CA GLU A 107 -22.22 6.50 -4.00
C GLU A 107 -21.94 6.39 -5.50
N GLY A 108 -22.60 5.44 -6.17
CA GLY A 108 -22.42 5.18 -7.60
C GLY A 108 -21.09 4.53 -8.00
N SER A 109 -20.20 4.23 -7.05
CA SER A 109 -18.95 3.51 -7.35
C SER A 109 -19.22 2.05 -7.66
N GLN A 110 -18.70 1.57 -8.79
CA GLN A 110 -18.64 0.13 -9.11
C GLN A 110 -17.55 -0.60 -8.32
N GLN A 111 -16.71 0.12 -7.56
CA GLN A 111 -15.62 -0.40 -6.75
C GLN A 111 -16.03 -0.36 -5.28
N THR A 112 -16.79 -1.37 -4.84
CA THR A 112 -17.39 -1.43 -3.50
C THR A 112 -16.36 -1.58 -2.38
N GLU A 113 -15.13 -1.96 -2.72
CA GLU A 113 -14.02 -2.00 -1.78
C GLU A 113 -13.39 -0.62 -1.52
N TYR A 114 -13.77 0.41 -2.30
CA TYR A 114 -13.22 1.76 -2.15
C TYR A 114 -14.10 2.54 -1.19
N LYS A 115 -13.49 3.03 -0.12
CA LYS A 115 -14.17 3.77 0.93
C LYS A 115 -13.51 5.12 1.11
N GLN A 116 -14.32 6.16 1.24
CA GLN A 116 -13.87 7.53 1.41
C GLN A 116 -13.80 7.86 2.90
N ALA A 117 -12.66 8.34 3.38
CA ALA A 117 -12.50 8.81 4.74
C ALA A 117 -13.40 10.04 4.98
N ARG A 118 -14.17 10.02 6.08
CA ARG A 118 -14.97 11.17 6.51
C ARG A 118 -14.07 12.34 6.89
N ASN A 119 -14.56 13.55 6.67
CA ASN A 119 -13.92 14.82 7.04
C ASN A 119 -12.54 15.10 6.39
N ALA A 120 -12.06 14.25 5.48
CA ALA A 120 -10.89 14.56 4.67
C ALA A 120 -11.27 15.53 3.55
N ARG A 121 -10.73 16.75 3.59
CA ARG A 121 -11.04 17.81 2.60
C ARG A 121 -9.89 17.98 1.63
N ASP A 122 -10.24 18.24 0.37
CA ASP A 122 -9.26 18.41 -0.70
C ASP A 122 -8.31 19.59 -0.48
N GLU A 123 -8.80 20.66 0.15
CA GLU A 123 -8.02 21.87 0.48
C GLU A 123 -6.92 21.63 1.52
N ASP A 124 -7.06 20.59 2.35
CA ASP A 124 -6.04 20.21 3.35
C ASP A 124 -4.92 19.35 2.72
N GLY A 125 -5.10 18.93 1.47
CA GLY A 125 -4.21 18.03 0.75
C GLY A 125 -3.16 18.74 -0.10
N ILE A 126 -1.93 18.21 -0.10
CA ILE A 126 -0.86 18.61 -1.02
C ILE A 126 -0.56 17.51 -2.03
N ALA A 127 -0.28 17.87 -3.27
CA ALA A 127 0.17 16.92 -4.29
C ALA A 127 1.62 16.50 -4.04
N VAL A 128 1.94 15.25 -4.34
CA VAL A 128 3.28 14.68 -4.24
C VAL A 128 3.72 14.26 -5.65
N GLU A 129 4.30 15.22 -6.36
CA GLU A 129 4.79 15.05 -7.73
C GLU A 129 6.23 14.52 -7.71
N VAL A 130 6.50 13.46 -8.46
CA VAL A 130 7.78 12.75 -8.40
C VAL A 130 8.22 12.19 -9.76
N PRO A 131 9.54 12.16 -10.05
CA PRO A 131 10.06 11.56 -11.27
C PRO A 131 10.05 10.02 -11.20
N PRO A 132 10.24 9.32 -12.34
CA PRO A 132 10.44 7.87 -12.37
C PRO A 132 11.54 7.41 -11.40
N GLY A 133 11.31 6.28 -10.72
CA GLY A 133 12.25 5.70 -9.76
C GLY A 133 12.19 6.31 -8.36
N ALA A 134 11.54 7.47 -8.18
CA ALA A 134 11.31 8.04 -6.86
C ALA A 134 10.41 7.15 -6.01
N VAL A 135 10.60 7.21 -4.70
CA VAL A 135 9.84 6.43 -3.72
C VAL A 135 9.26 7.37 -2.68
N ILE A 136 7.98 7.19 -2.38
CA ILE A 136 7.27 7.84 -1.28
C ILE A 136 7.04 6.79 -0.19
N TRP A 137 7.59 7.04 1.00
CA TRP A 137 7.26 6.27 2.20
C TRP A 137 6.15 6.98 2.97
N PHE A 138 5.16 6.24 3.45
CA PHE A 138 4.07 6.83 4.22
C PHE A 138 3.54 5.88 5.30
N HIS A 139 3.22 6.47 6.44
CA HIS A 139 2.61 5.80 7.59
C HIS A 139 1.17 5.40 7.25
N SER A 140 0.68 4.24 7.70
CA SER A 140 -0.67 3.76 7.33
C SER A 140 -1.84 4.58 7.89
N HIS A 141 -1.56 5.51 8.80
CA HIS A 141 -2.54 6.50 9.28
C HIS A 141 -2.53 7.78 8.44
N LEU A 142 -1.58 7.96 7.52
CA LEU A 142 -1.55 9.15 6.67
C LEU A 142 -2.77 9.12 5.75
N LEU A 143 -3.55 10.20 5.76
CA LEU A 143 -4.62 10.40 4.81
C LEU A 143 -3.96 10.69 3.48
N HIS A 144 -4.22 9.83 2.52
CA HIS A 144 -3.71 9.96 1.17
C HIS A 144 -4.77 9.57 0.16
N LYS A 145 -4.66 10.13 -1.04
CA LYS A 145 -5.51 9.82 -2.18
C LYS A 145 -4.68 9.83 -3.45
N SER A 146 -5.32 9.54 -4.58
CA SER A 146 -4.75 9.86 -5.89
C SER A 146 -5.84 10.34 -6.85
N THR A 147 -5.52 11.24 -7.76
CA THR A 147 -6.51 11.87 -8.66
C THR A 147 -6.67 11.13 -9.98
N ASN A 148 -7.72 11.40 -10.75
CA ASN A 148 -7.87 10.81 -12.08
C ASN A 148 -6.70 11.20 -12.99
N ASN A 149 -6.41 10.36 -13.98
CA ASN A 149 -5.45 10.65 -15.02
C ASN A 149 -6.18 11.36 -16.17
N HIS A 150 -5.87 12.63 -16.35
CA HIS A 150 -6.41 13.47 -17.43
C HIS A 150 -5.40 13.66 -18.57
N SER A 151 -4.22 13.06 -18.46
CA SER A 151 -3.14 13.19 -19.44
C SER A 151 -3.20 12.11 -20.53
N GLN A 152 -2.39 12.29 -21.57
CA GLN A 152 -2.15 11.30 -22.63
C GLN A 152 -1.11 10.21 -22.25
N ARG A 153 -0.64 10.18 -20.99
CA ARG A 153 0.44 9.30 -20.53
C ARG A 153 -0.09 8.27 -19.54
N PHE A 154 0.54 7.09 -19.50
CA PHE A 154 0.31 6.17 -18.40
C PHE A 154 0.92 6.70 -17.09
N ARG A 155 0.30 6.32 -15.97
CA ARG A 155 0.91 6.44 -14.64
C ARG A 155 0.94 5.07 -13.99
N ARG A 156 2.08 4.38 -14.09
CA ARG A 156 2.37 3.11 -13.41
C ARG A 156 3.13 3.33 -12.11
N SER A 157 2.84 2.50 -11.13
CA SER A 157 3.49 2.53 -9.83
C SER A 157 3.50 1.16 -9.18
N TYR A 158 4.52 0.92 -8.36
CA TYR A 158 4.58 -0.27 -7.52
C TYR A 158 4.44 0.11 -6.05
N VAL A 159 3.44 -0.48 -5.39
CA VAL A 159 3.14 -0.24 -3.97
C VAL A 159 3.48 -1.48 -3.17
N SER A 160 4.09 -1.30 -2.01
CA SER A 160 4.36 -2.38 -1.04
C SER A 160 4.02 -1.91 0.36
N HIS A 161 3.45 -2.79 1.17
CA HIS A 161 3.10 -2.51 2.56
C HIS A 161 3.86 -3.46 3.49
N TYR A 162 4.50 -2.87 4.49
CA TYR A 162 5.37 -3.54 5.42
C TYR A 162 4.82 -3.52 6.84
N LEU A 163 5.11 -4.59 7.57
CA LEU A 163 4.71 -4.81 8.95
C LEU A 163 5.88 -5.41 9.73
N SER A 164 6.00 -5.08 11.01
CA SER A 164 6.92 -5.76 11.92
C SER A 164 6.58 -7.24 12.06
N ALA A 165 7.57 -8.13 12.01
CA ALA A 165 7.39 -9.56 12.28
C ALA A 165 6.95 -9.87 13.72
N GLN A 166 6.97 -8.88 14.61
CA GLN A 166 6.43 -8.96 15.98
C GLN A 166 4.91 -8.75 16.08
N ALA A 167 4.26 -8.39 14.97
CA ALA A 167 2.82 -8.18 14.94
C ALA A 167 2.06 -9.50 15.15
N GLU A 168 0.84 -9.38 15.64
CA GLU A 168 -0.07 -10.52 15.81
C GLU A 168 -1.24 -10.41 14.84
N TRP A 169 -1.89 -11.54 14.57
CA TRP A 169 -3.16 -11.55 13.87
C TRP A 169 -4.25 -10.92 14.73
N TYR A 170 -5.14 -10.12 14.12
CA TYR A 170 -6.33 -9.62 14.82
C TYR A 170 -7.26 -10.76 15.22
N ASN A 171 -7.53 -11.66 14.27
CA ASN A 171 -8.23 -12.92 14.50
C ASN A 171 -7.48 -14.03 13.74
N PRO A 172 -6.66 -14.86 14.40
CA PRO A 172 -5.86 -15.89 13.74
C PRO A 172 -6.66 -16.88 12.87
N GLU A 173 -7.90 -17.18 13.24
CA GLU A 173 -8.75 -18.16 12.52
C GLU A 173 -9.30 -17.61 11.20
N LYS A 174 -9.41 -16.28 11.09
CA LYS A 174 -9.95 -15.58 9.91
C LYS A 174 -8.86 -14.88 9.09
N ALA A 175 -7.85 -14.31 9.74
CA ALA A 175 -6.92 -13.34 9.15
C ALA A 175 -5.84 -13.97 8.27
N GLY A 176 -5.59 -15.28 8.41
CA GLY A 176 -4.64 -16.04 7.60
C GLY A 176 -5.22 -16.66 6.32
N LYS A 177 -6.54 -16.60 6.10
CA LYS A 177 -7.16 -17.28 4.94
C LYS A 177 -7.10 -16.41 3.69
N GLY A 178 -6.16 -16.72 2.80
CA GLY A 178 -6.22 -16.36 1.38
C GLY A 178 -5.41 -15.15 0.90
N GLN A 179 -4.78 -14.38 1.79
CA GLN A 179 -3.84 -13.32 1.39
C GLN A 179 -2.41 -13.66 1.80
N PRO A 180 -1.46 -13.71 0.85
CA PRO A 180 -0.09 -14.09 1.15
C PRO A 180 0.59 -13.06 2.06
N ILE A 181 1.48 -13.55 2.93
CA ILE A 181 2.42 -12.73 3.70
C ILE A 181 3.81 -13.07 3.18
N MET A 182 4.55 -12.09 2.70
CA MET A 182 5.91 -12.30 2.23
C MET A 182 6.89 -12.08 3.37
N TRP A 183 7.85 -12.99 3.54
CA TRP A 183 9.04 -12.66 4.33
C TRP A 183 9.84 -11.57 3.60
N VAL A 184 10.28 -10.52 4.29
CA VAL A 184 11.06 -9.44 3.68
C VAL A 184 12.50 -9.46 4.16
N ARG A 185 12.72 -9.41 5.47
CA ARG A 185 14.06 -9.48 6.09
C ARG A 185 13.98 -9.87 7.55
N GLY A 186 15.12 -10.25 8.10
CA GLY A 186 15.26 -10.58 9.52
C GLY A 186 14.57 -11.88 9.91
N ARG A 187 14.14 -11.97 11.16
CA ARG A 187 13.59 -13.15 11.82
C ARG A 187 12.07 -13.17 11.80
N THR A 188 11.51 -14.34 12.11
CA THR A 188 10.09 -14.54 12.41
C THR A 188 9.96 -15.12 13.81
N PHE A 189 8.84 -14.87 14.48
CA PHE A 189 8.68 -15.20 15.90
C PHE A 189 7.51 -16.17 16.14
N PRO A 190 7.67 -17.17 17.03
CA PRO A 190 6.57 -18.01 17.47
C PRO A 190 5.41 -17.18 18.05
N GLY A 191 4.17 -17.57 17.75
CA GLY A 191 2.97 -16.88 18.23
C GLY A 191 2.66 -15.54 17.54
N LYS A 192 3.50 -15.07 16.62
CA LYS A 192 3.29 -13.87 15.81
C LYS A 192 2.71 -14.20 14.43
N VAL A 193 2.56 -13.20 13.57
CA VAL A 193 2.18 -13.40 12.15
C VAL A 193 3.16 -14.42 11.53
N ARG A 194 2.62 -15.56 11.10
CA ARG A 194 3.34 -16.74 10.57
C ARG A 194 2.74 -17.15 9.21
N GLU A 195 3.23 -18.26 8.64
CA GLU A 195 2.90 -18.71 7.27
C GLU A 195 3.42 -17.75 6.19
N VAL A 196 4.69 -17.38 6.34
CA VAL A 196 5.34 -16.43 5.43
C VAL A 196 5.90 -17.14 4.21
N THR A 197 5.56 -16.61 3.04
CA THR A 197 6.08 -17.04 1.75
C THR A 197 7.47 -16.44 1.54
N ARG A 198 8.47 -17.29 1.28
CA ARG A 198 9.88 -16.89 1.11
C ARG A 198 10.30 -16.80 -0.35
N ASP A 199 9.71 -17.59 -1.22
CA ASP A 199 10.00 -17.59 -2.64
C ASP A 199 8.74 -17.30 -3.43
N VAL A 200 8.87 -17.08 -4.74
CA VAL A 200 7.68 -17.00 -5.59
C VAL A 200 6.92 -18.32 -5.55
N LEU A 201 5.60 -18.22 -5.52
CA LEU A 201 4.68 -19.31 -5.71
C LEU A 201 4.73 -19.78 -7.17
N PRO A 202 4.56 -21.08 -7.43
CA PRO A 202 4.42 -21.57 -8.79
C PRO A 202 3.23 -20.88 -9.46
N VAL A 203 3.41 -20.50 -10.73
CA VAL A 203 2.31 -20.05 -11.58
C VAL A 203 1.56 -21.31 -12.00
N PRO A 204 0.26 -21.46 -11.70
CA PRO A 204 -0.53 -22.57 -12.22
C PRO A 204 -0.52 -22.56 -13.75
N ASP A 205 -0.42 -23.75 -14.36
CA ASP A 205 -0.54 -23.94 -15.81
C ASP A 205 -1.88 -23.42 -16.37
#